data_AF-A0A1I6WBK6-F1
#
_entry.id   AF-A0A1I6WBK6-F1
#
_cell.length_a   1.000
_cell.length_b   1.000
_cell.length_c   1.000
_cell.angle_alpha   90.00
_cell.angle_beta   90.00
_cell.angle_gamma   90.00
#
_symmetry.space_group_name_H-M   'P 1'
#
loop_
_entity.id
_entity.type
_entity.pdbx_description
1 polymer ?
#
loop_
_entity_poly.entity_id
_entity_poly.type
_entity_poly.pdbx_seq_one_letter_code
_entity_poly.pdbx_strand_id
1 'polypeptide(L)'
;MANGVWHTEYGIEINLSRRDLGHPDRPGLLDEILTPTSQRNSQLLECLAHHYGSPCESERGGKSPWMFVRRGRAGSSRPLVAAHLPVTHKPTPGESDQHKAMKERVVTTAARNGLQADTEVRAANGRTISDAVVTGPDGQRIGWEIQFSPLGASGVRSRTAKTLGNGVFPLWVAKDPTAHLIDRAPWARINDTPWRDIRDGQHLPVRGGFRRFQIWRCTPRDPRPCPDGKGQCDNIHTAWSLPAVCVPEEKTPFIDTLVVRSATGEHVPVFVPSRADGRAGSYMWVPAADHQQWIDYCGEDLTPRPSQPGTDPDDVITFTEDDIDYTCRWGQETETRARTSPRPRRDTGQSIGRTFNPATHLTVIPTQRATSTVTFSRMTSAQRAAAAAIHRCQPWELGLCNGCSALMRRHGTNAAIFCDTCRRTLNNRVPSQAGPFREQPAVPMR
;
A
#
# COMPACT_ATOMS: atom_id res chain seq x y z
N MET A 1 -28.62 12.60 1.99
CA MET A 1 -27.69 13.22 2.97
C MET A 1 -27.67 14.70 2.65
N ALA A 2 -27.57 15.57 3.66
CA ALA A 2 -27.52 17.02 3.43
C ALA A 2 -26.23 17.41 2.69
N ASN A 3 -26.37 18.27 1.68
CA ASN A 3 -25.27 18.92 0.97
C ASN A 3 -25.04 20.37 1.46
N GLY A 4 -25.77 20.81 2.48
CA GLY A 4 -25.58 22.09 3.13
C GLY A 4 -25.18 21.97 4.61
N VAL A 5 -24.34 22.88 5.09
CA VAL A 5 -24.03 23.07 6.52
C VAL A 5 -23.93 24.57 6.84
N TRP A 6 -24.21 24.94 8.08
CA TRP A 6 -23.96 26.28 8.58
C TRP A 6 -22.56 26.36 9.20
N HIS A 7 -21.81 27.42 8.89
CA HIS A 7 -20.50 27.69 9.46
C HIS A 7 -20.62 28.71 10.59
N THR A 8 -20.46 28.28 11.84
CA THR A 8 -20.78 29.10 13.02
C THR A 8 -19.84 30.28 13.21
N GLU A 9 -18.55 30.12 12.90
CA GLU A 9 -17.55 31.19 13.11
C GLU A 9 -17.62 32.30 12.06
N TYR A 10 -18.10 31.98 10.86
CA TYR A 10 -18.21 32.96 9.77
C TYR A 10 -19.65 33.43 9.54
N GLY A 11 -20.64 32.74 10.11
CA GLY A 11 -22.05 33.06 9.92
C GLY A 11 -22.50 32.90 8.46
N ILE A 12 -22.04 31.82 7.79
CA ILE A 12 -22.32 31.57 6.37
C ILE A 12 -22.86 30.17 6.14
N GLU A 13 -23.65 30.02 5.07
CA GLU A 13 -24.06 28.73 4.53
C GLU A 13 -23.00 28.15 3.61
N ILE A 14 -22.72 26.86 3.74
CA ILE A 14 -21.73 26.16 2.92
C ILE A 14 -22.47 25.18 2.02
N ASN A 15 -22.33 25.36 0.71
CA ASN A 15 -22.83 24.41 -0.28
C ASN A 15 -21.74 23.39 -0.64
N LEU A 16 -21.83 22.19 -0.07
CA LEU A 16 -20.88 21.09 -0.29
C LEU A 16 -20.91 20.53 -1.74
N SER A 17 -21.95 20.87 -2.51
CA SER A 17 -22.04 20.49 -3.92
C SER A 17 -21.26 21.40 -4.85
N ARG A 18 -20.78 22.57 -4.40
CA ARG A 18 -20.01 23.54 -5.21
C ARG A 18 -18.52 23.53 -4.86
N ARG A 19 -17.67 23.76 -5.87
CA ARG A 19 -16.21 23.73 -5.72
C ARG A 19 -15.67 24.78 -4.75
N ASP A 20 -16.24 25.98 -4.79
CA ASP A 20 -15.91 27.12 -3.94
C ASP A 20 -16.79 27.17 -2.67
N LEU A 21 -17.61 26.14 -2.45
CA LEU A 21 -18.57 26.05 -1.35
C LEU A 21 -19.64 27.16 -1.35
N GLY A 22 -19.78 27.90 -2.45
CA GLY A 22 -20.61 29.10 -2.56
C GLY A 22 -19.91 30.41 -2.17
N HIS A 23 -18.61 30.37 -1.82
CA HIS A 23 -17.83 31.51 -1.30
C HIS A 23 -16.49 31.64 -2.03
N PRO A 24 -16.46 32.19 -3.26
CA PRO A 24 -15.24 32.33 -4.06
C PRO A 24 -14.20 33.26 -3.43
N ASP A 25 -14.61 34.14 -2.52
CA ASP A 25 -13.77 35.05 -1.74
C ASP A 25 -13.02 34.35 -0.58
N ARG A 26 -13.28 33.05 -0.34
CA ARG A 26 -12.71 32.28 0.78
C ARG A 26 -11.98 31.01 0.31
N PRO A 27 -10.80 31.13 -0.33
CA PRO A 27 -10.10 29.99 -0.92
C PRO A 27 -9.61 28.93 0.08
N GLY A 28 -9.53 29.23 1.38
CA GLY A 28 -9.13 28.28 2.44
C GLY A 28 -10.27 27.49 3.08
N LEU A 29 -11.53 27.83 2.77
CA LEU A 29 -12.70 27.30 3.46
C LEU A 29 -12.83 25.77 3.32
N LEU A 30 -12.47 25.22 2.16
CA LEU A 30 -12.51 23.79 1.91
C LEU A 30 -11.57 23.00 2.82
N ASP A 31 -10.34 23.46 3.01
CA ASP A 31 -9.37 22.81 3.88
C ASP A 31 -9.77 22.92 5.35
N GLU A 32 -10.36 24.05 5.73
CA GLU A 32 -10.87 24.30 7.08
C GLU A 32 -11.98 23.31 7.46
N ILE A 33 -13.02 23.17 6.62
CA ILE A 33 -14.16 22.28 6.93
C ILE A 33 -13.79 20.78 6.88
N LEU A 34 -12.75 20.43 6.09
CA LEU A 34 -12.20 19.08 6.01
C LEU A 34 -11.19 18.76 7.11
N THR A 35 -10.75 19.76 7.88
CA THR A 35 -9.89 19.54 9.04
C THR A 35 -10.61 18.61 10.04
N PRO A 36 -9.95 17.55 10.55
CA PRO A 36 -10.57 16.61 11.46
C PRO A 36 -11.13 17.30 12.70
N THR A 37 -12.30 16.86 13.19
CA THR A 37 -12.96 17.45 14.36
C THR A 37 -12.15 17.39 15.66
N SER A 38 -11.10 16.55 15.73
CA SER A 38 -10.15 16.53 16.85
C SER A 38 -9.08 17.64 16.78
N GLN A 39 -8.99 18.35 15.66
CA GLN A 39 -8.00 19.39 15.38
C GLN A 39 -8.64 20.76 15.12
N ARG A 40 -9.97 20.84 15.14
CA ARG A 40 -10.73 22.08 15.00
C ARG A 40 -11.84 22.15 16.04
N ASN A 41 -12.49 23.31 16.13
CA ASN A 41 -13.70 23.45 16.93
C ASN A 41 -14.77 22.44 16.46
N SER A 42 -15.24 21.60 17.38
CA SER A 42 -16.26 20.57 17.08
C SER A 42 -17.63 21.18 16.76
N GLN A 43 -17.85 22.43 17.16
CA GLN A 43 -19.07 23.21 16.90
C GLN A 43 -18.94 24.14 15.69
N LEU A 44 -17.87 24.01 14.88
CA LEU A 44 -17.65 24.85 13.69
C LEU A 44 -18.77 24.71 12.66
N LEU A 45 -19.31 23.49 12.50
CA LEU A 45 -20.30 23.16 11.49
C LEU A 45 -21.59 22.70 12.15
N GLU A 46 -22.71 23.23 11.69
CA GLU A 46 -24.04 23.03 12.24
C GLU A 46 -25.03 22.60 11.16
N CYS A 47 -26.05 21.83 11.56
CA CYS A 47 -27.13 21.44 10.67
C CYS A 47 -28.01 22.64 10.31
N LEU A 48 -28.22 22.88 9.02
CA LEU A 48 -29.07 23.98 8.53
C LEU A 48 -30.51 23.89 9.06
N ALA A 49 -31.07 22.68 9.18
CA ALA A 49 -32.41 22.51 9.74
C ALA A 49 -32.49 23.05 11.17
N HIS A 50 -31.52 22.70 12.02
CA HIS A 50 -31.42 23.22 13.38
C HIS A 50 -31.25 24.74 13.39
N HIS A 51 -30.30 25.25 12.60
CA HIS A 51 -29.99 26.67 12.53
C HIS A 51 -31.23 27.53 12.22
N TYR A 52 -32.01 27.11 11.22
CA TYR A 52 -33.22 27.80 10.79
C TYR A 52 -34.48 27.44 11.59
N GLY A 53 -34.34 26.79 12.75
CA GLY A 53 -35.47 26.42 13.61
C GLY A 53 -36.42 25.36 13.03
N SER A 54 -35.99 24.67 11.97
CA SER A 54 -36.70 23.53 11.40
C SER A 54 -36.38 22.23 12.15
N PRO A 55 -37.24 21.19 12.07
CA PRO A 55 -36.98 19.92 12.73
C PRO A 55 -35.65 19.25 12.33
N CYS A 56 -34.74 19.15 13.28
CA CYS A 56 -33.53 18.34 13.15
C CYS A 56 -33.81 16.91 13.61
N GLU A 57 -33.97 15.99 12.66
CA GLU A 57 -34.19 14.56 12.95
C GLU A 57 -33.05 13.91 13.76
N SER A 58 -31.83 14.44 13.66
CA SER A 58 -30.71 13.99 14.50
C SER A 58 -30.94 14.29 15.97
N GLU A 59 -31.36 15.51 16.30
CA GLU A 59 -31.66 15.91 17.68
C GLU A 59 -32.89 15.18 18.23
N ARG A 60 -33.92 15.00 17.41
CA ARG A 60 -35.08 14.16 17.77
C ARG A 60 -34.66 12.72 18.08
N GLY A 61 -33.64 12.21 17.38
CA GLY A 61 -33.02 10.91 17.63
C GLY A 61 -32.00 10.89 18.78
N GLY A 62 -31.90 11.96 19.59
CA GLY A 62 -30.97 12.06 20.72
C GLY A 62 -29.51 12.26 20.32
N LYS A 63 -29.25 12.81 19.12
CA LYS A 63 -27.91 13.19 18.61
C LYS A 63 -27.73 14.70 18.49
N SER A 64 -26.53 15.17 18.12
CA SER A 64 -26.23 16.61 18.19
C SER A 64 -26.56 17.28 16.86
N PRO A 65 -26.85 18.59 16.85
CA PRO A 65 -27.00 19.37 15.61
C PRO A 65 -25.67 19.64 14.92
N TRP A 66 -24.55 19.52 15.66
CA TRP A 66 -23.20 19.71 15.14
C TRP A 66 -22.85 18.67 14.08
N MET A 67 -22.07 19.08 13.09
CA MET A 67 -21.76 18.28 11.90
C MET A 67 -20.27 18.16 11.62
N PHE A 68 -19.93 17.15 10.84
CA PHE A 68 -18.65 17.04 10.15
C PHE A 68 -18.87 16.74 8.68
N VAL A 69 -17.93 17.18 7.85
CA VAL A 69 -17.93 16.91 6.41
C VAL A 69 -17.03 15.73 6.15
N ARG A 70 -17.50 14.83 5.30
CA ARG A 70 -16.72 13.70 4.80
C ARG A 70 -16.96 13.51 3.32
N ARG A 71 -16.07 12.75 2.67
CA ARG A 71 -16.30 12.29 1.31
C ARG A 71 -17.31 11.14 1.33
N GLY A 72 -18.40 11.32 0.60
CA GLY A 72 -19.39 10.29 0.29
C GLY A 72 -18.98 9.46 -0.93
N ARG A 73 -19.85 8.52 -1.30
CA ARG A 73 -19.68 7.72 -2.51
C ARG A 73 -21.02 7.54 -3.20
N ALA A 74 -21.06 7.89 -4.49
CA ALA A 74 -22.22 7.71 -5.36
C ALA A 74 -21.72 7.25 -6.74
N GLY A 75 -21.67 5.94 -6.98
CA GLY A 75 -21.04 5.39 -8.19
C GLY A 75 -19.56 5.77 -8.31
N SER A 76 -19.18 6.37 -9.45
CA SER A 76 -17.83 6.91 -9.68
C SER A 76 -17.59 8.25 -8.96
N SER A 77 -18.65 8.98 -8.57
CA SER A 77 -18.56 10.28 -7.91
C SER A 77 -18.15 10.16 -6.43
N ARG A 78 -17.45 11.19 -5.95
CA ARG A 78 -16.97 11.36 -4.57
C ARG A 78 -17.43 12.72 -4.01
N PRO A 79 -18.74 12.91 -3.79
CA PRO A 79 -19.27 14.17 -3.29
C PRO A 79 -18.89 14.42 -1.83
N LEU A 80 -18.86 15.68 -1.42
CA LEU A 80 -18.83 16.03 -0.01
C LEU A 80 -20.23 15.83 0.60
N VAL A 81 -20.27 15.26 1.80
CA VAL A 81 -21.51 14.99 2.51
C VAL A 81 -21.37 15.39 3.97
N ALA A 82 -22.40 16.04 4.50
CA ALA A 82 -22.48 16.37 5.90
C ALA A 82 -23.05 15.19 6.70
N ALA A 83 -22.51 14.97 7.90
CA ALA A 83 -23.04 14.01 8.85
C ALA A 83 -23.03 14.62 10.26
N HIS A 84 -24.08 14.33 11.02
CA HIS A 84 -24.16 14.76 12.42
C HIS A 84 -23.08 14.08 13.26
N LEU A 85 -22.50 14.84 14.17
CA LEU A 85 -21.67 14.32 15.23
C LEU A 85 -22.51 13.46 16.18
N PRO A 86 -21.96 12.37 16.71
CA PRO A 86 -22.64 11.61 17.75
C PRO A 86 -22.71 12.44 19.05
N VAL A 87 -23.88 12.54 19.70
CA VAL A 87 -24.08 13.20 21.02
C VAL A 87 -23.12 12.65 22.08
N THR A 88 -22.75 11.39 21.94
CA THR A 88 -21.70 10.81 22.75
C THR A 88 -20.33 11.08 22.10
N HIS A 89 -19.69 12.16 22.53
CA HIS A 89 -18.33 12.04 23.07
C HIS A 89 -18.36 11.29 24.43
N LYS A 90 -19.12 10.18 24.53
CA LYS A 90 -18.50 9.07 25.25
C LYS A 90 -17.29 8.75 24.38
N PRO A 91 -16.06 8.85 24.90
CA PRO A 91 -14.90 8.33 24.22
C PRO A 91 -15.33 7.02 23.58
N THR A 92 -15.02 6.83 22.29
CA THR A 92 -15.12 5.50 21.68
C THR A 92 -14.66 4.51 22.74
N PRO A 93 -15.46 3.49 23.11
CA PRO A 93 -15.15 2.61 24.24
C PRO A 93 -13.69 2.23 24.07
N GLY A 94 -12.86 2.59 25.06
CA GLY A 94 -11.43 2.74 24.88
C GLY A 94 -10.86 1.55 24.11
N GLU A 95 -9.96 1.78 23.14
CA GLU A 95 -9.25 0.79 22.32
C GLU A 95 -9.83 -0.64 22.37
N SER A 96 -10.46 -1.10 21.28
CA SER A 96 -11.17 -2.39 21.27
C SER A 96 -10.30 -3.54 21.77
N ASP A 97 -10.91 -4.52 22.45
CA ASP A 97 -10.19 -5.69 22.97
C ASP A 97 -9.43 -6.44 21.87
N GLN A 98 -9.96 -6.47 20.64
CA GLN A 98 -9.24 -7.02 19.48
C GLN A 98 -7.96 -6.25 19.17
N HIS A 99 -8.00 -4.92 19.20
CA HIS A 99 -6.82 -4.08 18.96
C HIS A 99 -5.81 -4.29 20.09
N LYS A 100 -6.24 -4.23 21.36
CA LYS A 100 -5.39 -4.50 22.53
C LYS A 100 -4.72 -5.86 22.47
N ALA A 101 -5.49 -6.91 22.20
CA ALA A 101 -4.98 -8.28 22.09
C ALA A 101 -3.94 -8.43 20.98
N MET A 102 -4.16 -7.78 19.82
CA MET A 102 -3.18 -7.82 18.73
C MET A 102 -1.90 -7.05 19.09
N LYS A 103 -2.02 -5.87 19.70
CA LYS A 103 -0.89 -5.07 20.18
C LYS A 103 -0.05 -5.85 21.18
N GLU A 104 -0.70 -6.43 22.19
CA GLU A 104 -0.07 -7.28 23.20
C GLU A 104 0.61 -8.50 22.57
N ARG A 105 -0.06 -9.16 21.61
CA ARG A 105 0.51 -10.31 20.89
C ARG A 105 1.78 -9.94 20.14
N VAL A 106 1.80 -8.83 19.41
CA VAL A 106 3.00 -8.37 18.68
C VAL A 106 4.18 -8.21 19.64
N VAL A 107 3.98 -7.46 20.74
CA VAL A 107 5.05 -7.20 21.72
C VAL A 107 5.48 -8.47 22.44
N THR A 108 4.52 -9.29 22.87
CA THR A 108 4.81 -10.56 23.55
C THR A 108 5.56 -11.53 22.63
N THR A 109 5.17 -11.62 21.36
CA THR A 109 5.88 -12.44 20.37
C THR A 109 7.30 -11.95 20.15
N ALA A 110 7.50 -10.64 20.00
CA ALA A 110 8.83 -10.05 19.87
C ALA A 110 9.71 -10.37 21.10
N ALA A 111 9.20 -10.12 22.30
CA ALA A 111 9.91 -10.37 23.55
C ALA A 111 10.26 -11.86 23.74
N ARG A 112 9.33 -12.78 23.43
CA ARG A 112 9.59 -14.24 23.48
C ARG A 112 10.68 -14.70 22.52
N ASN A 113 10.95 -13.94 21.47
CA ASN A 113 12.01 -14.21 20.48
C ASN A 113 13.27 -13.35 20.72
N GLY A 114 13.39 -12.72 21.90
CA GLY A 114 14.59 -11.94 22.27
C GLY A 114 14.72 -10.59 21.56
N LEU A 115 13.64 -10.10 20.94
CA LEU A 115 13.61 -8.78 20.28
C LEU A 115 13.13 -7.70 21.25
N GLN A 116 13.67 -6.50 21.12
CA GLN A 116 13.16 -5.34 21.85
C GLN A 116 11.82 -4.91 21.22
N ALA A 117 10.81 -4.69 22.05
CA ALA A 117 9.53 -4.16 21.61
C ALA A 117 8.94 -3.19 22.62
N ASP A 118 8.36 -2.12 22.10
CA ASP A 118 7.74 -1.05 22.86
C ASP A 118 6.29 -0.86 22.40
N THR A 119 5.36 -0.72 23.33
CA THR A 119 3.99 -0.30 23.03
C THR A 119 3.89 1.22 23.04
N GLU A 120 3.08 1.78 22.15
CA GLU A 120 2.74 3.21 22.13
C GLU A 120 3.93 4.17 22.11
N VAL A 121 4.98 3.85 21.33
CA VAL A 121 6.17 4.70 21.22
C VAL A 121 5.77 6.12 20.85
N ARG A 122 6.09 7.09 21.71
CA ARG A 122 5.73 8.50 21.48
C ARG A 122 6.85 9.21 20.74
N ALA A 123 6.49 10.08 19.82
CA ALA A 123 7.42 11.05 19.25
C ALA A 123 7.77 12.10 20.31
N ALA A 124 8.83 12.88 20.07
CA ALA A 124 9.25 13.97 20.96
C ALA A 124 8.13 14.99 21.27
N ASN A 125 7.12 15.08 20.39
CA ASN A 125 5.91 15.90 20.58
C ASN A 125 4.79 15.21 21.37
N GLY A 126 5.07 14.09 22.04
CA GLY A 126 4.12 13.33 22.85
C GLY A 126 3.08 12.50 22.09
N ARG A 127 3.03 12.58 20.75
CA ARG A 127 2.07 11.80 19.94
C ARG A 127 2.62 10.42 19.60
N THR A 128 1.81 9.37 19.79
CA THR A 128 2.13 7.99 19.38
C THR A 128 2.59 7.92 17.91
N ILE A 129 3.71 7.23 17.68
CA ILE A 129 4.32 6.97 16.38
C ILE A 129 3.65 5.75 15.76
N SER A 130 3.53 4.66 16.51
CA SER A 130 2.90 3.39 16.12
C SER A 130 2.30 2.67 17.33
N ASP A 131 1.37 1.74 17.08
CA ASP A 131 0.70 0.98 18.16
C ASP A 131 1.70 0.08 18.91
N ALA A 132 2.62 -0.54 18.17
CA ALA A 132 3.80 -1.21 18.70
C ALA A 132 5.00 -0.97 17.79
N VAL A 133 6.20 -0.96 18.34
CA VAL A 133 7.45 -0.94 17.57
C VAL A 133 8.29 -2.13 17.99
N VAL A 134 8.75 -2.90 17.02
CA VAL A 134 9.68 -4.02 17.21
C VAL A 134 11.02 -3.61 16.62
N THR A 135 12.08 -3.72 17.42
CA THR A 135 13.44 -3.39 17.03
C THR A 135 14.22 -4.68 16.84
N GLY A 136 14.74 -4.86 15.63
CA GLY A 136 15.60 -5.96 15.24
C GLY A 136 17.03 -5.83 15.79
N PRO A 137 17.82 -6.91 15.72
CA PRO A 137 19.21 -6.92 16.17
C PRO A 137 20.09 -5.90 15.43
N ASP A 138 19.79 -5.62 14.16
CA ASP A 138 20.54 -4.65 13.34
C ASP A 138 20.06 -3.20 13.56
N GLY A 139 19.26 -2.95 14.59
CA GLY A 139 18.68 -1.64 14.89
C GLY A 139 17.53 -1.23 13.98
N GLN A 140 17.10 -2.09 13.05
CA GLN A 140 15.91 -1.86 12.21
C GLN A 140 14.66 -1.79 13.09
N ARG A 141 13.81 -0.79 12.88
CA ARG A 141 12.59 -0.58 13.66
C ARG A 141 11.37 -0.77 12.79
N ILE A 142 10.50 -1.72 13.15
CA ILE A 142 9.24 -1.99 12.46
C ILE A 142 8.09 -1.48 13.33
N GLY A 143 7.34 -0.50 12.82
CA GLY A 143 6.16 0.06 13.46
C GLY A 143 4.90 -0.67 13.02
N TRP A 144 4.30 -1.41 13.94
CA TRP A 144 3.05 -2.13 13.73
C TRP A 144 1.86 -1.19 13.94
N GLU A 145 1.04 -1.02 12.90
CA GLU A 145 -0.16 -0.18 12.88
C GLU A 145 -1.41 -1.06 12.75
N ILE A 146 -2.17 -1.23 13.83
CA ILE A 146 -3.30 -2.18 13.91
C ILE A 146 -4.59 -1.44 13.58
N GLN A 147 -5.09 -1.63 12.35
CA GLN A 147 -6.25 -0.91 11.85
C GLN A 147 -7.45 -1.85 11.63
N PHE A 148 -8.19 -2.11 12.72
CA PHE A 148 -9.41 -2.93 12.69
C PHE A 148 -10.71 -2.12 12.55
N SER A 149 -10.63 -0.80 12.72
CA SER A 149 -11.72 0.13 12.40
C SER A 149 -11.49 0.83 11.06
N PRO A 150 -12.51 1.43 10.42
CA PRO A 150 -12.31 2.17 9.19
C PRO A 150 -11.36 3.37 9.36
N LEU A 151 -10.31 3.44 8.55
CA LEU A 151 -9.45 4.61 8.39
C LEU A 151 -9.42 5.02 6.91
N GLY A 152 -9.54 6.33 6.65
CA GLY A 152 -9.47 6.87 5.29
C GLY A 152 -8.05 6.87 4.73
N ALA A 153 -7.93 6.91 3.39
CA ALA A 153 -6.63 6.91 2.69
C ALA A 153 -5.68 8.03 3.16
N SER A 154 -6.19 9.24 3.37
CA SER A 154 -5.41 10.36 3.93
C SER A 154 -4.81 10.02 5.30
N GLY A 155 -5.60 9.40 6.19
CA GLY A 155 -5.14 8.98 7.52
C GLY A 155 -4.02 7.95 7.44
N VAL A 156 -4.13 6.97 6.54
CA VAL A 156 -3.07 5.98 6.30
C VAL A 156 -1.78 6.66 5.86
N ARG A 157 -1.84 7.54 4.85
CA ARG A 157 -0.66 8.22 4.32
C ARG A 157 0.01 9.11 5.36
N SER A 158 -0.77 9.92 6.07
CA SER A 158 -0.26 10.82 7.10
C SER A 158 0.46 10.04 8.21
N ARG A 159 -0.14 8.96 8.70
CA ARG A 159 0.48 8.10 9.73
C ARG A 159 1.73 7.40 9.20
N THR A 160 1.65 6.78 8.03
CA THR A 160 2.80 6.12 7.37
C THR A 160 3.98 7.09 7.20
N ALA A 161 3.74 8.30 6.69
CA ALA A 161 4.76 9.31 6.51
C ALA A 161 5.37 9.76 7.85
N LYS A 162 4.54 9.91 8.89
CA LYS A 162 5.01 10.22 10.24
C LYS A 162 5.88 9.10 10.81
N THR A 163 5.48 7.84 10.67
CA THR A 163 6.23 6.67 11.15
C THR A 163 7.60 6.61 10.47
N LEU A 164 7.63 6.73 9.13
CA LEU A 164 8.86 6.80 8.34
C LEU A 164 9.76 7.97 8.74
N GLY A 165 9.18 9.16 8.97
CA GLY A 165 9.92 10.35 9.41
C GLY A 165 10.59 10.21 10.78
N ASN A 166 10.20 9.21 11.59
CA ASN A 166 10.84 8.88 12.87
C ASN A 166 11.81 7.68 12.76
N GLY A 167 12.22 7.31 11.54
CA GLY A 167 13.11 6.18 11.29
C GLY A 167 12.49 4.82 11.60
N VAL A 168 11.16 4.74 11.59
CA VAL A 168 10.40 3.50 11.84
C VAL A 168 9.73 3.08 10.53
N PHE A 169 9.93 1.82 10.14
CA PHE A 169 9.33 1.28 8.93
C PHE A 169 7.90 0.76 9.22
N PRO A 170 6.86 1.24 8.54
CA PRO A 170 5.49 0.89 8.88
C PRO A 170 5.08 -0.49 8.38
N LEU A 171 4.32 -1.22 9.19
CA LEU A 171 3.62 -2.45 8.87
C LEU A 171 2.17 -2.35 9.34
N TRP A 172 1.25 -2.22 8.39
CA TRP A 172 -0.17 -2.09 8.69
C TRP A 172 -0.86 -3.46 8.76
N VAL A 173 -1.69 -3.68 9.78
CA VAL A 173 -2.49 -4.90 9.92
C VAL A 173 -3.97 -4.56 9.77
N ALA A 174 -4.66 -5.30 8.90
CA ALA A 174 -6.10 -5.18 8.67
C ALA A 174 -6.82 -6.52 8.77
N LYS A 175 -8.14 -6.47 8.95
CA LYS A 175 -9.04 -7.63 8.82
C LYS A 175 -10.02 -7.52 7.65
N ASP A 176 -10.29 -6.30 7.20
CA ASP A 176 -11.22 -5.99 6.10
C ASP A 176 -10.50 -5.93 4.74
N PRO A 177 -10.90 -6.72 3.73
CA PRO A 177 -10.30 -6.69 2.40
C PRO A 177 -10.61 -5.41 1.60
N THR A 178 -11.42 -4.49 2.13
CA THR A 178 -11.72 -3.17 1.55
C THR A 178 -10.93 -2.02 2.19
N ALA A 179 -10.09 -2.31 3.19
CA ALA A 179 -9.34 -1.32 3.96
C ALA A 179 -8.44 -0.43 3.07
N HIS A 180 -8.46 0.88 3.30
CA HIS A 180 -7.69 1.84 2.48
C HIS A 180 -6.17 1.68 2.58
N LEU A 181 -5.66 1.04 3.63
CA LEU A 181 -4.22 0.75 3.76
C LEU A 181 -3.68 -0.20 2.69
N ILE A 182 -4.56 -1.04 2.13
CA ILE A 182 -4.18 -2.00 1.08
C ILE A 182 -3.64 -1.22 -0.11
N ASP A 183 -2.42 -1.57 -0.51
CA ASP A 183 -1.67 -0.98 -1.62
C ASP A 183 -1.38 0.52 -1.47
N ARG A 184 -1.45 1.06 -0.24
CA ARG A 184 -1.03 2.43 0.10
C ARG A 184 0.11 2.49 1.10
N ALA A 185 0.33 1.42 1.84
CA ALA A 185 1.45 1.22 2.74
C ALA A 185 1.75 -0.28 2.82
N PRO A 186 2.95 -0.69 3.25
CA PRO A 186 3.26 -2.09 3.56
C PRO A 186 2.22 -2.65 4.53
N TRP A 187 1.56 -3.74 4.15
CA TRP A 187 0.38 -4.24 4.85
C TRP A 187 0.35 -5.76 4.97
N ALA A 188 -0.40 -6.25 5.95
CA ALA A 188 -0.79 -7.64 6.11
C ALA A 188 -2.27 -7.71 6.47
N ARG A 189 -3.00 -8.69 5.93
CA ARG A 189 -4.39 -8.94 6.30
C ARG A 189 -4.56 -10.28 7.00
N ILE A 190 -5.36 -10.32 8.04
CA ILE A 190 -5.81 -11.54 8.72
C ILE A 190 -7.32 -11.73 8.57
N ASN A 191 -7.84 -12.84 9.09
CA ASN A 191 -9.28 -13.02 9.25
C ASN A 191 -9.82 -12.10 10.37
N ASP A 192 -11.12 -11.82 10.36
CA ASP A 192 -11.77 -11.21 11.52
C ASP A 192 -11.89 -12.25 12.63
N THR A 193 -10.91 -12.25 13.52
CA THR A 193 -10.76 -13.23 14.60
C THR A 193 -11.16 -12.60 15.94
N PRO A 194 -11.98 -13.28 16.78
CA PRO A 194 -12.29 -12.81 18.13
C PRO A 194 -11.03 -12.51 18.95
N TRP A 195 -11.10 -11.52 19.85
CA TRP A 195 -9.93 -11.08 20.62
C TRP A 195 -9.35 -12.18 21.51
N ARG A 196 -10.19 -13.10 22.02
CA ARG A 196 -9.75 -14.24 22.84
C ARG A 196 -8.84 -15.16 22.04
N ASP A 197 -9.22 -15.49 20.82
CA ASP A 197 -8.42 -16.33 19.92
C ASP A 197 -7.11 -15.64 19.50
N ILE A 198 -7.13 -14.30 19.34
CA ILE A 198 -5.91 -13.54 19.12
C ILE A 198 -4.96 -13.69 20.32
N ARG A 199 -5.46 -13.55 21.55
CA ARG A 199 -4.64 -13.63 22.76
C ARG A 199 -4.17 -15.05 23.09
N ASP A 200 -5.04 -16.04 22.95
CA ASP A 200 -4.83 -17.42 23.42
C ASP A 200 -3.90 -18.23 22.48
N GLY A 201 -3.24 -17.55 21.53
CA GLY A 201 -2.17 -18.14 20.72
C GLY A 201 -2.65 -18.95 19.51
N GLN A 202 -3.92 -18.84 19.11
CA GLN A 202 -4.39 -19.46 17.87
C GLN A 202 -3.54 -18.98 16.69
N HIS A 203 -3.29 -19.87 15.73
CA HIS A 203 -2.55 -19.51 14.53
C HIS A 203 -3.31 -18.44 13.73
N LEU A 204 -2.70 -17.27 13.55
CA LEU A 204 -3.26 -16.15 12.78
C LEU A 204 -2.57 -16.06 11.41
N PRO A 205 -3.04 -16.80 10.39
CA PRO A 205 -2.41 -16.80 9.07
C PRO A 205 -2.61 -15.46 8.36
N VAL A 206 -1.54 -14.99 7.70
CA VAL A 206 -1.57 -13.81 6.85
C VAL A 206 -2.28 -14.12 5.53
N ARG A 207 -3.51 -13.65 5.39
CA ARG A 207 -4.38 -13.88 4.22
C ARG A 207 -4.09 -12.98 3.03
N GLY A 208 -3.41 -11.86 3.24
CA GLY A 208 -3.09 -10.87 2.21
C GLY A 208 -1.91 -10.02 2.62
N GLY A 209 -1.31 -9.31 1.66
CA GLY A 209 -0.18 -8.41 1.91
C GLY A 209 1.18 -9.10 2.00
N PHE A 210 1.22 -10.44 2.11
CA PHE A 210 2.45 -11.23 1.94
C PHE A 210 2.46 -11.96 0.59
N ARG A 211 3.62 -12.00 -0.08
CA ARG A 211 3.79 -12.65 -1.40
C ARG A 211 5.12 -13.41 -1.47
N ARG A 212 5.16 -14.41 -2.36
CA ARG A 212 6.36 -15.16 -2.76
C ARG A 212 6.68 -14.86 -4.21
N PHE A 213 7.96 -14.80 -4.54
CA PHE A 213 8.38 -14.64 -5.93
C PHE A 213 8.39 -15.99 -6.64
N GLN A 214 7.78 -16.06 -7.82
CA GLN A 214 7.78 -17.27 -8.64
C GLN A 214 8.23 -16.94 -10.06
N ILE A 215 9.11 -17.78 -10.59
CA ILE A 215 9.57 -17.74 -11.99
C ILE A 215 9.27 -19.11 -12.59
N TRP A 216 8.66 -19.14 -13.78
CA TRP A 216 8.41 -20.39 -14.50
C TRP A 216 8.37 -20.18 -16.00
N ARG A 217 8.66 -21.25 -16.73
CA ARG A 217 8.48 -21.29 -18.19
C ARG A 217 7.11 -21.88 -18.48
N CYS A 218 6.28 -21.18 -19.25
CA CYS A 218 4.96 -21.65 -19.60
C CYS A 218 5.02 -22.79 -20.62
N THR A 219 5.01 -24.03 -20.13
CA THR A 219 5.05 -25.23 -20.99
C THR A 219 3.75 -26.02 -20.87
N PRO A 220 3.45 -26.94 -21.81
CA PRO A 220 2.30 -27.86 -21.70
C PRO A 220 2.26 -28.71 -20.44
N ARG A 221 3.39 -28.87 -19.75
CA ARG A 221 3.49 -29.64 -18.49
C ARG A 221 3.42 -28.76 -17.24
N ASP A 222 3.40 -27.43 -17.39
CA ASP A 222 3.31 -26.53 -16.26
C ASP A 222 1.87 -26.53 -15.70
N PRO A 223 1.67 -26.73 -14.39
CA PRO A 223 0.34 -26.73 -13.78
C PRO A 223 -0.28 -25.33 -13.73
N ARG A 224 0.48 -24.25 -13.95
CA ARG A 224 -0.06 -22.89 -13.95
C ARG A 224 -0.66 -22.55 -15.32
N PRO A 225 -1.87 -21.94 -15.35
CA PRO A 225 -2.38 -21.36 -16.58
C PRO A 225 -1.45 -20.23 -17.04
N CYS A 226 -1.35 -20.04 -18.36
CA CYS A 226 -0.60 -18.92 -18.92
C CYS A 226 -1.25 -17.59 -18.53
N PRO A 227 -0.50 -16.66 -17.90
CA PRO A 227 -1.00 -15.33 -17.55
C PRO A 227 -1.54 -14.52 -18.73
N ASP A 228 -1.07 -14.80 -19.96
CA ASP A 228 -1.53 -14.10 -21.15
C ASP A 228 -2.82 -14.68 -21.74
N GLY A 229 -3.38 -15.74 -21.14
CA GLY A 229 -4.68 -16.33 -21.50
C GLY A 229 -4.73 -17.13 -22.80
N LYS A 230 -3.62 -17.28 -23.53
CA LYS A 230 -3.57 -17.89 -24.88
C LYS A 230 -3.18 -19.38 -24.91
N GLY A 231 -3.49 -20.15 -23.86
CA GLY A 231 -2.91 -21.50 -23.71
C GLY A 231 -1.41 -21.41 -23.44
N GLN A 232 -0.59 -22.37 -23.84
CA GLN A 232 0.85 -22.35 -23.52
C GLN A 232 1.66 -21.51 -24.50
N CYS A 233 2.46 -20.57 -23.98
CA CYS A 233 3.19 -19.60 -24.80
C CYS A 233 4.71 -19.80 -24.85
N ASP A 234 5.24 -20.78 -24.11
CA ASP A 234 6.69 -21.09 -23.99
C ASP A 234 7.58 -19.94 -23.47
N ASN A 235 6.96 -18.84 -23.05
CA ASN A 235 7.62 -17.68 -22.46
C ASN A 235 7.95 -17.92 -20.97
N ILE A 236 8.82 -17.07 -20.42
CA ILE A 236 9.06 -17.05 -18.98
C ILE A 236 8.12 -16.05 -18.33
N HIS A 237 7.40 -16.50 -17.32
CA HIS A 237 6.59 -15.63 -16.48
C HIS A 237 7.23 -15.48 -15.12
N THR A 238 6.99 -14.31 -14.56
CA THR A 238 7.32 -13.98 -13.19
C THR A 238 6.06 -13.51 -12.49
N ALA A 239 5.90 -13.86 -11.22
CA ALA A 239 4.78 -13.36 -10.44
C ALA A 239 5.12 -13.26 -8.95
N TRP A 240 4.58 -12.23 -8.31
CA TRP A 240 4.40 -12.13 -6.88
C TRP A 240 3.06 -12.78 -6.53
N SER A 241 3.11 -13.99 -6.00
CA SER A 241 1.94 -14.83 -5.74
C SER A 241 1.65 -14.95 -4.25
N LEU A 242 0.38 -15.16 -3.89
CA LEU A 242 0.05 -15.64 -2.54
C LEU A 242 0.74 -17.01 -2.31
N PRO A 243 1.21 -17.31 -1.08
CA PRO A 243 1.80 -18.62 -0.80
C PRO A 243 0.86 -19.79 -1.17
N ALA A 244 -0.43 -19.65 -0.90
CA ALA A 244 -1.46 -20.65 -1.20
C ALA A 244 -1.69 -20.91 -2.71
N VAL A 245 -1.21 -20.06 -3.60
CA VAL A 245 -1.31 -20.26 -5.06
C VAL A 245 0.07 -20.50 -5.70
N CYS A 246 1.11 -20.68 -4.88
CA CYS A 246 2.42 -21.05 -5.37
C CYS A 246 2.40 -22.48 -5.91
N VAL A 247 3.33 -22.77 -6.82
CA VAL A 247 3.64 -24.14 -7.25
C VAL A 247 5.12 -24.46 -6.98
N PRO A 248 5.42 -25.47 -6.14
CA PRO A 248 4.48 -26.12 -5.21
C PRO A 248 3.87 -25.11 -4.22
N GLU A 249 2.77 -25.48 -3.57
CA GLU A 249 2.12 -24.62 -2.58
C GLU A 249 3.09 -24.30 -1.44
N GLU A 250 3.15 -23.01 -1.09
CA GLU A 250 4.04 -22.52 -0.04
C GLU A 250 3.25 -22.22 1.23
N LYS A 251 3.88 -22.44 2.39
CA LYS A 251 3.21 -22.18 3.67
C LYS A 251 2.97 -20.68 3.84
N THR A 252 1.73 -20.33 4.15
CA THR A 252 1.36 -18.96 4.52
C THR A 252 1.96 -18.63 5.89
N PRO A 253 2.69 -17.52 6.04
CA PRO A 253 3.22 -17.13 7.34
C PRO A 253 2.10 -16.74 8.30
N PHE A 254 2.34 -16.96 9.60
CA PHE A 254 1.50 -16.41 10.66
C PHE A 254 1.94 -14.99 11.01
N ILE A 255 1.06 -14.21 11.65
CA ILE A 255 1.42 -12.89 12.20
C ILE A 255 2.67 -12.98 13.06
N ASP A 256 2.79 -13.99 13.90
CA ASP A 256 3.94 -14.15 14.79
C ASP A 256 5.26 -14.33 14.02
N THR A 257 5.22 -15.10 12.92
CA THR A 257 6.36 -15.23 12.01
C THR A 257 6.71 -13.90 11.37
N LEU A 258 5.70 -13.10 10.99
CA LEU A 258 5.91 -11.79 10.38
C LEU A 258 6.49 -10.79 11.40
N VAL A 259 6.09 -10.83 12.67
CA VAL A 259 6.68 -10.03 13.77
C VAL A 259 8.19 -10.21 13.82
N VAL A 260 8.63 -11.46 13.94
CA VAL A 260 10.06 -11.76 14.07
C VAL A 260 10.80 -11.45 12.75
N ARG A 261 10.31 -11.98 11.63
CA ARG A 261 11.04 -11.91 10.36
C ARG A 261 11.07 -10.54 9.72
N SER A 262 10.07 -9.70 9.97
CA SER A 262 10.14 -8.30 9.51
C SER A 262 11.20 -7.51 10.28
N ALA A 263 11.38 -7.78 11.57
CA ALA A 263 12.38 -7.12 12.40
C ALA A 263 13.80 -7.64 12.16
N THR A 264 13.97 -8.93 11.85
CA THR A 264 15.29 -9.52 11.53
C THR A 264 15.71 -9.32 10.08
N GLY A 265 14.91 -8.62 9.27
CA GLY A 265 15.19 -8.41 7.85
C GLY A 265 15.00 -9.65 6.97
N GLU A 266 14.55 -10.80 7.52
CA GLU A 266 14.21 -11.99 6.74
C GLU A 266 13.00 -11.79 5.84
N HIS A 267 12.07 -10.94 6.25
CA HIS A 267 10.95 -10.47 5.45
C HIS A 267 11.10 -8.97 5.22
N VAL A 268 11.11 -8.57 3.96
CA VAL A 268 11.31 -7.18 3.55
C VAL A 268 10.06 -6.65 2.84
N PRO A 269 9.80 -5.35 2.97
CA PRO A 269 8.73 -4.69 2.25
C PRO A 269 9.20 -4.43 0.81
N VAL A 270 8.30 -4.56 -0.17
CA VAL A 270 8.53 -4.19 -1.57
C VAL A 270 7.34 -3.41 -2.14
N PHE A 271 7.62 -2.55 -3.12
CA PHE A 271 6.61 -1.82 -3.88
C PHE A 271 6.74 -2.16 -5.36
N VAL A 272 5.69 -2.76 -5.93
CA VAL A 272 5.62 -3.07 -7.35
C VAL A 272 4.75 -2.01 -8.04
N PRO A 273 5.32 -1.11 -8.86
CA PRO A 273 4.54 -0.09 -9.54
C PRO A 273 3.59 -0.73 -10.56
N SER A 274 2.41 -0.12 -10.71
CA SER A 274 1.47 -0.46 -11.78
C SER A 274 2.07 -0.11 -13.13
N ARG A 275 1.73 -0.90 -14.17
CA ARG A 275 2.15 -0.60 -15.54
C ARG A 275 1.55 0.69 -16.09
N ALA A 276 0.36 1.07 -15.61
CA ALA A 276 -0.37 2.24 -16.10
C ALA A 276 0.07 3.54 -15.40
N ASP A 277 0.48 3.45 -14.14
CA ASP A 277 0.91 4.60 -13.33
C ASP A 277 1.99 4.14 -12.35
N GLY A 278 3.19 4.67 -12.48
CA GLY A 278 4.31 4.32 -11.59
C GLY A 278 4.17 4.84 -10.16
N ARG A 279 3.21 5.76 -9.91
CA ARG A 279 2.88 6.26 -8.56
C ARG A 279 1.81 5.40 -7.88
N ALA A 280 1.07 4.61 -8.65
CA ALA A 280 0.19 3.57 -8.15
C ALA A 280 0.91 2.22 -8.21
N GLY A 281 0.54 1.28 -7.35
CA GLY A 281 1.20 -0.02 -7.32
C GLY A 281 0.76 -0.82 -6.12
N SER A 282 1.40 -1.96 -5.92
CA SER A 282 1.10 -2.84 -4.80
C SER A 282 2.24 -2.84 -3.81
N TYR A 283 1.90 -2.57 -2.55
CA TYR A 283 2.80 -2.76 -1.42
C TYR A 283 2.61 -4.18 -0.88
N MET A 284 3.69 -4.84 -0.56
CA MET A 284 3.65 -6.19 0.00
C MET A 284 4.90 -6.49 0.83
N TRP A 285 4.80 -7.48 1.71
CA TRP A 285 5.91 -8.13 2.39
C TRP A 285 6.31 -9.39 1.62
N VAL A 286 7.60 -9.62 1.51
CA VAL A 286 8.17 -10.78 0.81
C VAL A 286 9.38 -11.30 1.59
N PRO A 287 9.77 -12.57 1.43
CA PRO A 287 11.05 -13.05 1.89
C PRO A 287 12.21 -12.27 1.25
N ALA A 288 13.23 -11.94 2.02
CA ALA A 288 14.42 -11.24 1.52
C ALA A 288 15.10 -12.02 0.39
N ALA A 289 15.12 -13.35 0.47
CA ALA A 289 15.62 -14.22 -0.59
C ALA A 289 14.84 -14.06 -1.90
N ASP A 290 13.52 -13.86 -1.84
CA ASP A 290 12.67 -13.67 -3.02
C ASP A 290 12.86 -12.28 -3.62
N HIS A 291 13.02 -11.25 -2.79
CA HIS A 291 13.38 -9.90 -3.25
C HIS A 291 14.77 -9.87 -3.90
N GLN A 292 15.75 -10.55 -3.29
CA GLN A 292 17.08 -10.71 -3.89
C GLN A 292 17.02 -11.48 -5.20
N GLN A 293 16.25 -12.56 -5.27
CA GLN A 293 16.02 -13.30 -6.52
C GLN A 293 15.37 -12.43 -7.59
N TRP A 294 14.43 -11.55 -7.23
CA TRP A 294 13.88 -10.56 -8.15
C TRP A 294 14.94 -9.59 -8.66
N ILE A 295 15.77 -9.02 -7.77
CA ILE A 295 16.87 -8.12 -8.16
C ILE A 295 17.82 -8.86 -9.10
N ASP A 296 18.13 -10.12 -8.81
CA ASP A 296 19.00 -10.93 -9.64
C ASP A 296 18.39 -11.19 -11.02
N TYR A 297 17.09 -11.47 -11.06
CA TYR A 297 16.38 -11.81 -12.28
C TYR A 297 16.07 -10.57 -13.15
N CYS A 298 15.43 -9.56 -12.56
CA CYS A 298 14.89 -8.38 -13.23
C CYS A 298 15.88 -7.20 -13.25
N GLY A 299 16.87 -7.15 -12.34
CA GLY A 299 17.77 -6.01 -12.20
C GLY A 299 17.09 -4.75 -11.66
N GLU A 300 15.88 -4.87 -11.11
CA GLU A 300 15.10 -3.77 -10.51
C GLU A 300 15.08 -3.94 -8.99
N ASP A 301 15.48 -2.92 -8.24
CA ASP A 301 15.27 -2.89 -6.79
C ASP A 301 13.90 -2.30 -6.43
N LEU A 302 13.07 -3.13 -5.81
CA LEU A 302 11.70 -2.80 -5.39
C LEU A 302 11.58 -2.32 -3.94
N THR A 303 12.70 -2.08 -3.23
CA THR A 303 12.63 -1.53 -1.88
C THR A 303 11.81 -0.23 -1.89
N PRO A 304 10.76 -0.11 -1.06
CA PRO A 304 9.89 1.05 -1.06
C PRO A 304 10.70 2.27 -0.70
N ARG A 305 10.73 3.22 -1.63
CA ARG A 305 11.23 4.55 -1.33
C ARG A 305 10.10 5.34 -0.68
N PRO A 306 10.39 6.28 0.22
CA PRO A 306 9.40 7.22 0.69
C PRO A 306 8.90 8.05 -0.50
N SER A 307 7.83 7.57 -1.14
CA SER A 307 7.18 8.26 -2.24
C SER A 307 6.45 9.49 -1.70
N GLN A 308 6.60 10.63 -2.36
CA GLN A 308 5.71 11.76 -2.13
C GLN A 308 4.25 11.34 -2.42
N PRO A 309 3.28 11.87 -1.67
CA PRO A 309 1.89 11.47 -1.80
C PRO A 309 1.38 11.72 -3.23
N GLY A 310 1.07 10.63 -3.94
CA GLY A 310 0.26 10.70 -5.15
C GLY A 310 -1.20 11.01 -4.79
N THR A 311 -1.87 11.79 -5.64
CA THR A 311 -3.31 12.03 -5.56
C THR A 311 -4.03 10.77 -6.02
N ASP A 312 -4.77 10.12 -5.12
CA ASP A 312 -5.57 8.94 -5.46
C ASP A 312 -6.85 9.39 -6.17
N PRO A 313 -7.39 8.65 -7.16
CA PRO A 313 -8.73 8.90 -7.66
C PRO A 313 -9.81 8.89 -6.56
N ASP A 314 -9.61 8.16 -5.46
CA ASP A 314 -10.49 8.22 -4.28
C ASP A 314 -10.34 9.50 -3.44
N ASP A 315 -9.32 10.33 -3.68
CA ASP A 315 -9.15 11.65 -3.07
C ASP A 315 -9.77 12.79 -3.87
N VAL A 316 -10.11 12.55 -5.14
CA VAL A 316 -10.70 13.57 -6.01
C VAL A 316 -12.13 13.82 -5.55
N ILE A 317 -12.40 15.03 -5.07
CA ILE A 317 -13.75 15.46 -4.71
C ILE A 317 -14.52 15.74 -6.00
N THR A 318 -15.73 15.21 -6.10
CA THR A 318 -16.65 15.51 -7.20
C THR A 318 -17.72 16.48 -6.73
N PHE A 319 -17.87 17.60 -7.42
CA PHE A 319 -18.89 18.61 -7.15
C PHE A 319 -20.06 18.39 -8.11
N THR A 320 -21.29 18.39 -7.59
CA THR A 320 -22.50 18.13 -8.38
C THR A 320 -23.21 19.42 -8.80
N GLU A 321 -22.80 20.57 -8.25
CA GLU A 321 -23.40 21.89 -8.49
C GLU A 321 -24.89 21.99 -8.08
N ASP A 322 -25.38 21.06 -7.26
CA ASP A 322 -26.75 21.10 -6.73
C ASP A 322 -26.97 22.30 -5.79
N ASP A 323 -28.21 22.78 -5.70
CA ASP A 323 -28.62 23.77 -4.71
C ASP A 323 -28.63 23.22 -3.28
N ILE A 324 -28.57 24.11 -2.29
CA ILE A 324 -28.50 23.76 -0.88
C ILE A 324 -29.80 23.06 -0.43
N ASP A 325 -29.67 21.86 0.15
CA ASP A 325 -30.74 21.15 0.85
C ASP A 325 -30.76 21.54 2.33
N TYR A 326 -31.79 22.28 2.72
CA TYR A 326 -32.04 22.73 4.10
C TYR A 326 -32.65 21.62 4.98
N THR A 327 -33.01 20.47 4.42
CA THR A 327 -33.74 19.43 5.16
C THR A 327 -32.81 18.45 5.87
N CYS A 328 -33.10 18.17 7.15
CA CYS A 328 -32.41 17.12 7.90
C CYS A 328 -33.09 15.76 7.69
N ARG A 329 -32.50 14.92 6.83
CA ARG A 329 -32.97 13.54 6.59
C ARG A 329 -32.18 12.48 7.36
N TRP A 330 -31.67 12.84 8.54
CA TRP A 330 -30.93 11.91 9.38
C TRP A 330 -31.80 10.70 9.75
N GLY A 331 -31.22 9.48 9.72
CA GLY A 331 -31.94 8.25 10.04
C GLY A 331 -32.87 7.71 8.95
N GLN A 332 -33.32 8.55 8.02
CA GLN A 332 -34.22 8.13 6.94
C GLN A 332 -33.49 7.29 5.88
N GLU A 333 -34.13 6.19 5.48
CA GLU A 333 -33.71 5.36 4.36
C GLU A 333 -34.08 6.07 3.05
N THR A 334 -33.28 7.06 2.68
CA THR A 334 -33.42 7.77 1.41
C THR A 334 -32.78 6.97 0.28
N GLU A 335 -33.26 7.12 -0.96
CA GLU A 335 -32.62 6.55 -2.16
C GLU A 335 -31.10 6.87 -2.24
N THR A 336 -30.67 7.98 -1.63
CA THR A 336 -29.24 8.33 -1.49
C THR A 336 -28.41 7.43 -0.56
N ARG A 337 -29.00 6.75 0.44
CA ARG A 337 -28.30 5.73 1.24
C ARG A 337 -28.19 4.42 0.46
N ALA A 338 -29.15 4.13 -0.41
CA ALA A 338 -29.06 3.06 -1.40
C ALA A 338 -28.01 3.34 -2.51
N ARG A 339 -27.63 4.61 -2.74
CA ARG A 339 -26.57 5.02 -3.67
C ARG A 339 -25.13 4.83 -3.17
N THR A 340 -24.90 4.55 -1.88
CA THR A 340 -23.54 4.22 -1.42
C THR A 340 -23.17 2.81 -1.85
N SER A 341 -22.56 2.71 -3.03
CA SER A 341 -22.04 1.44 -3.54
C SER A 341 -21.05 0.83 -2.54
N PRO A 342 -21.10 -0.49 -2.29
CA PRO A 342 -20.16 -1.20 -1.43
C PRO A 342 -18.71 -0.84 -1.78
N ARG A 343 -17.86 -0.61 -0.78
CA ARG A 343 -16.44 -0.32 -1.00
C ARG A 343 -15.83 -1.40 -1.91
N PRO A 344 -15.02 -1.01 -2.92
CA PRO A 344 -14.44 -2.00 -3.79
C PRO A 344 -13.50 -2.87 -2.96
N ARG A 345 -13.52 -4.18 -3.21
CA ARG A 345 -12.55 -5.08 -2.64
C ARG A 345 -11.17 -4.69 -3.18
N ARG A 346 -10.22 -4.43 -2.28
CA ARG A 346 -8.86 -4.02 -2.63
C ARG A 346 -7.90 -5.21 -2.60
N ASP A 347 -8.04 -6.09 -1.61
CA ASP A 347 -7.33 -7.37 -1.64
C ASP A 347 -8.08 -8.38 -2.51
N THR A 348 -7.69 -8.45 -3.78
CA THR A 348 -8.25 -9.38 -4.77
C THR A 348 -7.62 -10.77 -4.70
N GLY A 349 -6.52 -10.93 -3.96
CA GLY A 349 -5.73 -12.17 -3.94
C GLY A 349 -5.05 -12.53 -5.26
N GLN A 350 -5.11 -11.65 -6.27
CA GLN A 350 -4.49 -11.89 -7.57
C GLN A 350 -2.96 -11.81 -7.50
N SER A 351 -2.30 -12.65 -8.30
CA SER A 351 -0.86 -12.57 -8.50
C SER A 351 -0.48 -11.38 -9.37
N ILE A 352 0.65 -10.75 -9.06
CA ILE A 352 1.14 -9.57 -9.77
C ILE A 352 2.36 -10.00 -10.57
N GLY A 353 2.25 -10.06 -11.90
CA GLY A 353 3.27 -10.70 -12.73
C GLY A 353 3.59 -10.00 -14.04
N ARG A 354 4.76 -10.35 -14.59
CA ARG A 354 5.24 -9.94 -15.91
C ARG A 354 5.54 -11.17 -16.76
N THR A 355 5.10 -11.13 -18.02
CA THR A 355 5.52 -12.09 -19.05
C THR A 355 6.74 -11.55 -19.78
N PHE A 356 7.77 -12.37 -19.89
CA PHE A 356 8.96 -12.11 -20.67
C PHE A 356 9.00 -13.06 -21.86
N ASN A 357 8.80 -12.51 -23.05
CA ASN A 357 8.93 -13.27 -24.29
C ASN A 357 10.40 -13.26 -24.75
N PRO A 358 11.08 -14.43 -24.80
CA PRO A 358 12.47 -14.51 -25.23
C PRO A 358 12.66 -14.22 -26.73
N ALA A 359 11.61 -14.34 -27.56
CA ALA A 359 11.64 -14.14 -29.01
C ALA A 359 11.40 -12.69 -29.46
N THR A 360 10.55 -11.89 -28.79
CA THR A 360 10.34 -10.47 -29.14
C THR A 360 11.44 -9.53 -28.65
N HIS A 361 12.32 -10.00 -27.75
CA HIS A 361 13.52 -9.25 -27.38
C HIS A 361 14.72 -9.50 -28.31
N LEU A 362 14.57 -10.34 -29.34
CA LEU A 362 15.51 -10.43 -30.45
C LEU A 362 15.29 -9.32 -31.49
N THR A 363 14.18 -8.59 -31.44
CA THR A 363 13.73 -7.70 -32.52
C THR A 363 13.65 -6.21 -32.19
N VAL A 364 13.95 -5.78 -30.97
CA VAL A 364 14.21 -4.35 -30.70
C VAL A 364 15.71 -4.16 -30.61
N ILE A 365 16.32 -4.00 -31.78
CA ILE A 365 17.71 -3.60 -31.97
C ILE A 365 17.74 -2.07 -31.99
N PRO A 366 18.23 -1.37 -30.95
CA PRO A 366 18.91 -0.11 -31.18
C PRO A 366 20.23 -0.48 -31.85
N THR A 367 20.43 0.08 -33.04
CA THR A 367 21.63 -0.04 -33.87
C THR A 367 22.89 0.26 -33.05
N GLN A 368 23.53 -0.77 -32.50
CA GLN A 368 24.98 -0.84 -32.34
C GLN A 368 25.47 -2.31 -32.30
N ARG A 369 26.05 -2.70 -33.43
CA ARG A 369 26.80 -3.93 -33.79
C ARG A 369 26.05 -5.28 -33.67
N ALA A 370 25.39 -5.61 -34.78
CA ALA A 370 24.75 -6.88 -35.15
C ALA A 370 25.64 -8.16 -35.12
N THR A 371 26.86 -8.11 -34.58
CA THR A 371 27.78 -9.25 -34.56
C THR A 371 27.42 -10.31 -33.51
N SER A 372 26.78 -9.97 -32.39
CA SER A 372 26.55 -10.92 -31.28
C SER A 372 25.31 -11.82 -31.47
N THR A 373 24.22 -11.28 -32.00
CA THR A 373 22.93 -12.00 -32.15
C THR A 373 22.97 -13.05 -33.28
N VAL A 374 23.64 -12.72 -34.40
CA VAL A 374 23.88 -13.68 -35.50
C VAL A 374 24.78 -14.83 -35.03
N THR A 375 25.72 -14.55 -34.13
CA THR A 375 26.63 -15.55 -33.58
C THR A 375 25.90 -16.54 -32.68
N PHE A 376 24.98 -16.11 -31.80
CA PHE A 376 24.27 -17.01 -30.88
C PHE A 376 23.36 -18.03 -31.58
N SER A 377 22.58 -17.58 -32.58
CA SER A 377 21.70 -18.47 -33.35
C SER A 377 22.47 -19.40 -34.29
N ARG A 378 23.72 -19.08 -34.62
CA ARG A 378 24.63 -19.91 -35.43
C ARG A 378 25.65 -20.70 -34.59
N MET A 379 25.56 -20.67 -33.26
CA MET A 379 26.46 -21.45 -32.42
C MET A 379 26.24 -22.94 -32.68
N THR A 380 27.31 -23.63 -33.02
CA THR A 380 27.32 -25.09 -33.02
C THR A 380 27.13 -25.61 -31.59
N SER A 381 26.71 -26.85 -31.43
CA SER A 381 26.59 -27.49 -30.10
C SER A 381 27.89 -27.43 -29.31
N ALA A 382 29.05 -27.55 -29.99
CA ALA A 382 30.37 -27.42 -29.37
C ALA A 382 30.66 -25.99 -28.88
N GLN A 383 30.35 -24.97 -29.70
CA GLN A 383 30.50 -23.57 -29.29
C GLN A 383 29.58 -23.24 -28.12
N ARG A 384 28.34 -23.73 -28.14
CA ARG A 384 27.37 -23.51 -27.06
C ARG A 384 27.82 -24.20 -25.78
N ALA A 385 28.38 -25.42 -25.85
CA ALA A 385 28.98 -26.10 -24.71
C ALA A 385 30.19 -25.34 -24.13
N ALA A 386 31.08 -24.83 -24.99
CA ALA A 386 32.23 -24.05 -24.56
C ALA A 386 31.81 -22.73 -23.86
N ALA A 387 30.84 -22.01 -24.42
CA ALA A 387 30.29 -20.81 -23.78
C ALA A 387 29.58 -21.15 -22.45
N ALA A 388 28.90 -22.29 -22.38
CA ALA A 388 28.19 -22.71 -21.18
C ALA A 388 29.19 -23.00 -20.05
N ALA A 389 30.34 -23.59 -20.38
CA ALA A 389 31.45 -23.77 -19.45
C ALA A 389 32.00 -22.43 -18.92
N ILE A 390 32.18 -21.42 -19.78
CA ILE A 390 32.61 -20.06 -19.38
C ILE A 390 31.61 -19.46 -18.37
N HIS A 391 30.31 -19.62 -18.61
CA HIS A 391 29.25 -19.11 -17.75
C HIS A 391 28.82 -20.06 -16.63
N ARG A 392 29.54 -21.18 -16.44
CA ARG A 392 29.28 -22.22 -15.43
C ARG A 392 27.81 -22.66 -15.41
N CYS A 393 27.25 -22.91 -16.58
CA CYS A 393 25.86 -23.31 -16.77
C CYS A 393 25.75 -24.45 -17.80
N GLN A 394 24.54 -25.01 -17.93
CA GLN A 394 24.24 -25.99 -18.98
C GLN A 394 24.02 -25.29 -20.33
N PRO A 395 24.27 -25.95 -21.47
CA PRO A 395 24.09 -25.33 -22.80
C PRO A 395 22.68 -24.78 -23.05
N TRP A 396 21.65 -25.37 -22.45
CA TRP A 396 20.27 -24.90 -22.55
C TRP A 396 19.96 -23.71 -21.62
N GLU A 397 20.83 -23.43 -20.65
CA GLU A 397 20.72 -22.29 -19.73
C GLU A 397 21.28 -20.98 -20.32
N LEU A 398 22.03 -21.05 -21.42
CA LEU A 398 22.60 -19.88 -22.10
C LEU A 398 21.55 -19.05 -22.84
N GLY A 399 21.75 -17.74 -22.82
CA GLY A 399 21.03 -16.80 -23.65
C GLY A 399 21.72 -15.43 -23.72
N LEU A 400 21.02 -14.46 -24.31
CA LEU A 400 21.52 -13.10 -24.46
C LEU A 400 20.94 -12.18 -23.38
N CYS A 401 21.77 -11.27 -22.88
CA CYS A 401 21.37 -10.16 -22.03
C CYS A 401 20.39 -9.23 -22.77
N ASN A 402 19.28 -8.85 -22.15
CA ASN A 402 18.30 -7.94 -22.75
C ASN A 402 18.81 -6.49 -22.90
N GLY A 403 19.88 -6.09 -22.19
CA GLY A 403 20.42 -4.73 -22.24
C GLY A 403 21.53 -4.53 -23.26
N CYS A 404 22.49 -5.47 -23.32
CA CYS A 404 23.69 -5.34 -24.17
C CYS A 404 23.91 -6.53 -25.11
N SER A 405 23.00 -7.52 -25.11
CA SER A 405 23.09 -8.72 -25.93
C SER A 405 24.36 -9.57 -25.73
N ALA A 406 25.06 -9.41 -24.60
CA ALA A 406 26.15 -10.31 -24.21
C ALA A 406 25.60 -11.71 -23.86
N LEU A 407 26.36 -12.75 -24.18
CA LEU A 407 26.12 -14.11 -23.72
C LEU A 407 26.15 -14.17 -22.18
N MET A 408 25.19 -14.86 -21.59
CA MET A 408 25.07 -15.05 -20.15
C MET A 408 24.21 -16.28 -19.82
N ARG A 409 24.21 -16.69 -18.55
CA ARG A 409 23.24 -17.64 -18.02
C ARG A 409 21.87 -16.97 -17.92
N ARG A 410 20.97 -17.24 -18.86
CA ARG A 410 19.64 -16.62 -18.99
C ARG A 410 18.51 -17.49 -18.45
N HIS A 411 18.71 -18.81 -18.40
CA HIS A 411 17.70 -19.78 -18.00
C HIS A 411 18.22 -20.70 -16.89
N GLY A 412 17.32 -21.47 -16.27
CA GLY A 412 17.64 -22.42 -15.21
C GLY A 412 17.80 -21.78 -13.82
N THR A 413 18.50 -22.48 -12.93
CA THR A 413 18.73 -22.02 -11.55
C THR A 413 19.65 -20.79 -11.58
N ASN A 414 19.27 -19.69 -10.93
CA ASN A 414 19.99 -18.40 -11.01
C ASN A 414 19.95 -17.73 -12.40
N ALA A 415 18.86 -17.94 -13.15
CA ALA A 415 18.58 -17.20 -14.37
C ALA A 415 18.57 -15.67 -14.13
N ALA A 416 18.99 -14.89 -15.13
CA ALA A 416 18.86 -13.43 -15.13
C ALA A 416 18.52 -12.90 -16.52
N ILE A 417 17.80 -11.77 -16.59
CA ILE A 417 17.41 -11.13 -17.85
C ILE A 417 18.48 -10.13 -18.31
N PHE A 418 19.23 -9.55 -17.38
CA PHE A 418 20.30 -8.59 -17.63
C PHE A 418 21.63 -9.12 -17.06
N CYS A 419 22.73 -8.95 -17.81
CA CYS A 419 24.06 -9.23 -17.30
C CYS A 419 24.43 -8.25 -16.18
N ASP A 420 25.43 -8.58 -15.37
CA ASP A 420 25.86 -7.80 -14.20
C ASP A 420 26.11 -6.32 -14.53
N THR A 421 26.75 -6.03 -15.66
CA THR A 421 27.02 -4.66 -16.11
C THR A 421 25.73 -3.88 -16.40
N CYS A 422 24.76 -4.51 -17.09
CA CYS A 422 23.48 -3.89 -17.38
C CYS A 422 22.65 -3.70 -16.10
N ARG A 423 22.66 -4.67 -15.18
CA ARG A 423 22.00 -4.56 -13.86
C ARG A 423 22.51 -3.38 -13.06
N ARG A 424 23.84 -3.21 -12.95
CA ARG A 424 24.45 -2.04 -12.28
C ARG A 424 24.02 -0.72 -12.92
N THR A 425 23.92 -0.69 -14.25
CA THR A 425 23.51 0.51 -14.98
C THR A 425 22.04 0.87 -14.74
N LEU A 426 21.15 -0.13 -14.71
CA LEU A 426 19.72 0.05 -14.42
C LEU A 426 19.52 0.61 -13.00
N ASN A 427 20.23 0.06 -12.02
CA ASN A 427 20.17 0.51 -10.64
C ASN A 427 20.75 1.93 -10.44
N ASN A 428 21.76 2.32 -11.22
CA ASN A 428 22.40 3.65 -11.13
C ASN A 428 21.68 4.77 -11.88
N ARG A 429 20.72 4.46 -12.77
CA ARG A 429 19.95 5.47 -13.55
C ARG A 429 18.77 6.09 -12.79
N VAL A 430 18.48 5.63 -11.59
CA VAL A 430 17.55 6.30 -10.68
C VAL A 430 18.35 7.35 -9.92
N PRO A 431 17.98 8.65 -9.91
CA PRO A 431 18.81 9.69 -9.30
C PRO A 431 19.15 9.33 -7.86
N SER A 432 20.43 9.08 -7.61
CA SER A 432 21.00 8.99 -6.27
C SER A 432 21.00 10.39 -5.67
N GLN A 433 19.86 10.84 -5.14
CA GLN A 433 19.87 11.94 -4.17
C GLN A 433 20.03 11.36 -2.76
N ALA A 434 21.15 10.70 -2.56
CA ALA A 434 21.79 10.56 -1.26
C ALA A 434 23.19 11.14 -1.43
N GLY A 435 23.26 12.48 -1.51
CA GLY A 435 24.51 13.17 -1.28
C GLY A 435 24.88 13.06 0.20
N PRO A 436 26.17 12.96 0.54
CA PRO A 436 26.60 12.96 1.94
C PRO A 436 26.15 14.27 2.60
N PHE A 437 25.67 14.16 3.84
CA PHE A 437 25.40 15.28 4.72
C PHE A 437 26.61 16.25 4.70
N ARG A 438 26.45 17.41 4.08
CA ARG A 438 27.32 18.56 4.37
C ARG A 438 26.84 19.13 5.69
N GLU A 439 27.68 19.00 6.71
CA GLU A 439 27.58 19.78 7.94
C GLU A 439 27.44 21.27 7.56
N GLN A 440 26.34 21.88 8.00
CA GLN A 440 26.20 23.32 7.97
C GLN A 440 27.10 23.90 9.08
N PRO A 441 27.98 24.87 8.78
CA PRO A 441 28.72 25.54 9.83
C PRO A 441 27.77 26.37 10.69
N ALA A 442 27.96 26.28 12.00
CA ALA A 442 27.22 27.01 13.00
C ALA A 442 27.21 28.52 12.71
N VAL A 443 26.01 29.10 12.66
CA VAL A 443 25.83 30.55 12.65
C VAL A 443 26.12 31.07 14.06
N PRO A 444 27.07 32.00 14.25
CA PRO A 444 27.29 32.61 15.55
C PRO A 444 26.11 33.53 15.88
N MET A 445 25.52 33.31 17.05
CA MET A 445 24.59 34.26 17.66
C MET A 445 25.27 35.63 17.81
N ARG A 446 24.61 36.66 17.28
CA ARG A 446 24.74 38.04 17.74
C ARG A 446 23.38 38.55 18.14
#